data_AF-A0A2P8H3X6-F1
#
_entry.id   AF-A0A2P8H3X6-F1
#
_cell.length_a   1.000
_cell.length_b   1.000
_cell.length_c   1.000
_cell.angle_alpha   90.00
_cell.angle_beta   90.00
_cell.angle_gamma   90.00
#
_symmetry.space_group_name_H-M   'P 1'
#
loop_
_entity.id
_entity.type
_entity.pdbx_description
1 polymer ?
#
loop_
_entity_poly.entity_id
_entity_poly.type
_entity_poly.pdbx_seq_one_letter_code
_entity_poly.pdbx_strand_id
1 'polypeptide(L)'
;MKTYEKMLIAIQDEEFNCFASKGSWLYIANKKDTKKGLFRLRNSIHFFVSLDAQRMPSEFGVVKKIEVPITAKELAELDYKSRKKDLSLLTEELLKDYEWFLDKVNSQPKHTPMAVTWLERIFPKKEKELRVHKKFFSGLSKEEKKELFEN
;
A
#
# COMPACT_ATOMS: atom_id res chain seq x y z
N MET A 1 -3.95 17.71 -13.36
CA MET A 1 -3.86 16.39 -12.66
C MET A 1 -3.61 16.68 -11.19
N LYS A 2 -4.32 16.00 -10.28
CA LYS A 2 -4.18 16.23 -8.83
C LYS A 2 -2.81 15.75 -8.34
N THR A 3 -2.24 16.47 -7.38
CA THR A 3 -0.99 16.12 -6.70
C THR A 3 -1.26 15.73 -5.24
N TYR A 4 -0.35 14.94 -4.68
CA TYR A 4 -0.50 14.31 -3.38
C TYR A 4 0.77 14.46 -2.55
N GLU A 5 0.64 14.92 -1.32
CA GLU A 5 1.78 15.22 -0.43
C GLU A 5 2.14 14.08 0.53
N LYS A 6 1.33 13.02 0.55
CA LYS A 6 1.55 11.85 1.41
C LYS A 6 1.60 10.58 0.59
N MET A 7 2.47 9.67 1.02
CA MET A 7 2.63 8.34 0.45
C MET A 7 2.62 7.28 1.55
N LEU A 8 2.28 6.06 1.16
CA LEU A 8 2.36 4.90 2.04
C LEU A 8 3.78 4.35 2.01
N ILE A 9 4.43 4.27 3.17
CA ILE A 9 5.83 3.91 3.32
C ILE A 9 5.98 2.61 4.12
N ALA A 10 6.94 1.78 3.71
CA ALA A 10 7.31 0.56 4.41
C ALA A 10 8.08 0.83 5.71
N ILE A 11 7.81 0.01 6.73
CA ILE A 11 8.47 0.09 8.04
C ILE A 11 9.56 -0.96 8.28
N GLN A 12 9.58 -2.03 7.47
CA GLN A 12 10.42 -3.22 7.62
C GLN A 12 10.38 -3.84 9.03
N ASP A 13 9.47 -4.78 9.23
CA ASP A 13 9.30 -5.52 10.47
C ASP A 13 8.71 -6.90 10.18
N GLU A 14 9.51 -7.95 10.36
CA GLU A 14 9.13 -9.33 10.02
C GLU A 14 8.06 -9.89 10.95
N GLU A 15 8.01 -9.45 12.22
CA GLU A 15 6.98 -9.88 13.18
C GLU A 15 5.58 -9.46 12.70
N PHE A 16 5.53 -8.35 11.96
CA PHE A 16 4.33 -7.82 11.32
C PHE A 16 4.17 -8.20 9.85
N ASN A 17 4.93 -9.19 9.36
CA ASN A 17 4.95 -9.58 7.96
C ASN A 17 5.23 -8.41 6.98
N CYS A 18 6.12 -7.49 7.37
CA CYS A 18 6.52 -6.33 6.58
C CYS A 18 7.97 -6.47 6.12
N PHE A 19 8.19 -6.97 4.90
CA PHE A 19 9.53 -7.30 4.39
C PHE A 19 10.11 -6.26 3.42
N ALA A 20 9.30 -5.30 3.00
CA ALA A 20 9.78 -4.17 2.21
C ALA A 20 10.76 -3.32 3.01
N SER A 21 11.87 -2.92 2.37
CA SER A 21 12.90 -2.06 2.97
C SER A 21 12.29 -0.80 3.56
N LYS A 22 12.74 -0.42 4.76
CA LYS A 22 12.22 0.78 5.44
C LYS A 22 12.39 2.00 4.54
N GLY A 23 11.34 2.80 4.41
CA GLY A 23 11.33 3.99 3.53
C GLY A 23 10.84 3.73 2.11
N SER A 24 10.74 2.48 1.66
CA SER A 24 10.22 2.16 0.34
C SER A 24 8.76 2.58 0.19
N TRP A 25 8.41 3.10 -0.98
CA TRP A 25 7.02 3.40 -1.33
C TRP A 25 6.25 2.13 -1.60
N LEU A 26 5.01 2.09 -1.11
CA LEU A 26 4.15 0.91 -1.17
C LEU A 26 2.94 1.16 -2.06
N TYR A 27 2.62 0.17 -2.89
CA TYR A 27 1.36 0.11 -3.63
C TYR A 27 0.68 -1.24 -3.48
N ILE A 28 -0.60 -1.33 -3.82
CA ILE A 28 -1.40 -2.54 -3.67
C ILE A 28 -0.83 -3.65 -4.55
N ALA A 29 -0.64 -4.83 -3.96
CA ALA A 29 -0.16 -5.99 -4.68
C ALA A 29 -1.13 -6.41 -5.79
N ASN A 30 -0.60 -6.86 -6.91
CA ASN A 30 -1.37 -7.48 -7.98
C ASN A 30 -1.39 -9.01 -7.83
N LYS A 31 -2.13 -9.72 -8.69
CA LYS A 31 -2.27 -11.19 -8.63
C LYS A 31 -0.97 -11.96 -8.87
N LYS A 32 0.01 -11.37 -9.55
CA LYS A 32 1.31 -11.98 -9.87
C LYS A 32 2.38 -11.64 -8.82
N ASP A 33 2.11 -10.71 -7.91
CA ASP A 33 3.05 -10.36 -6.84
C ASP A 33 3.13 -11.49 -5.82
N THR A 34 4.34 -11.79 -5.36
CA THR A 34 4.58 -12.93 -4.47
C THR A 34 4.45 -12.53 -3.02
N LYS A 35 3.78 -13.39 -2.24
CA LYS A 35 3.75 -13.29 -0.78
C LYS A 35 5.00 -13.85 -0.10
N LYS A 36 6.13 -14.09 -0.81
CA LYS A 36 7.34 -14.68 -0.21
C LYS A 36 7.73 -13.85 1.03
N GLY A 37 7.79 -14.49 2.19
CA GLY A 37 7.94 -13.84 3.50
C GLY A 37 6.65 -13.81 4.35
N LEU A 38 5.47 -13.57 3.75
CA LEU A 38 4.19 -13.63 4.46
C LEU A 38 3.69 -15.08 4.56
N PHE A 39 4.11 -15.79 5.60
CA PHE A 39 3.95 -17.25 5.73
C PHE A 39 2.51 -17.79 5.69
N ARG A 40 1.48 -16.94 5.86
CA ARG A 40 0.07 -17.22 5.51
C ARG A 40 -0.79 -16.01 5.87
N LEU A 41 -1.01 -15.10 4.91
CA LEU A 41 -2.07 -14.10 5.09
C LEU A 41 -3.43 -14.79 5.14
N ARG A 42 -4.31 -14.35 6.05
CA ARG A 42 -5.73 -14.75 6.03
C ARG A 42 -6.32 -14.46 4.64
N ASN A 43 -7.28 -15.26 4.18
CA ASN A 43 -7.86 -15.13 2.84
C ASN A 43 -8.46 -13.74 2.54
N SER A 44 -8.87 -13.01 3.58
CA SER A 44 -9.39 -11.64 3.49
C SER A 44 -8.30 -10.56 3.46
N ILE A 45 -7.07 -10.89 3.85
CA ILE A 45 -5.96 -9.94 3.91
C ILE A 45 -5.25 -9.92 2.57
N HIS A 46 -5.18 -8.72 2.01
CA HIS A 46 -4.33 -8.41 0.87
C HIS A 46 -3.09 -7.67 1.38
N PHE A 47 -2.12 -7.38 0.51
CA PHE A 47 -0.85 -6.79 0.92
C PHE A 47 -0.43 -5.69 -0.03
N PHE A 48 0.52 -4.89 0.41
CA PHE A 48 1.25 -3.96 -0.43
C PHE A 48 2.59 -4.56 -0.86
N VAL A 49 3.20 -3.97 -1.87
CA VAL A 49 4.54 -4.30 -2.34
C VAL A 49 5.34 -3.02 -2.55
N SER A 50 6.66 -3.12 -2.38
CA SER A 50 7.56 -2.02 -2.70
C SER A 50 7.57 -1.72 -4.20
N LEU A 51 7.76 -0.45 -4.54
CA LEU A 51 7.85 0.03 -5.93
C LEU A 51 9.27 -0.03 -6.50
N ASP A 52 10.04 -1.03 -6.08
CA ASP A 52 11.37 -1.33 -6.58
C ASP A 52 11.36 -2.66 -7.37
N ALA A 53 12.49 -3.06 -7.94
CA ALA A 53 12.60 -4.29 -8.73
C ALA A 53 12.38 -5.58 -7.91
N GLN A 54 12.52 -5.53 -6.58
CA GLN A 54 12.33 -6.68 -5.70
C GLN A 54 10.84 -6.89 -5.37
N ARG A 55 10.05 -5.81 -5.35
CA ARG A 55 8.60 -5.83 -5.03
C ARG A 55 8.31 -6.57 -3.74
N MET A 56 9.12 -6.27 -2.72
CA MET A 56 9.04 -6.93 -1.42
C MET A 56 7.70 -6.64 -0.75
N PRO A 57 7.05 -7.66 -0.18
CA PRO A 57 5.68 -7.52 0.28
C PRO A 57 5.60 -6.98 1.72
N SER A 58 4.48 -6.34 2.03
CA SER A 58 4.23 -5.74 3.34
C SER A 58 2.74 -5.76 3.68
N GLU A 59 2.40 -6.28 4.86
CA GLU A 59 1.01 -6.40 5.32
C GLU A 59 0.34 -5.03 5.54
N PHE A 60 1.13 -4.02 5.94
CA PHE A 60 0.66 -2.65 6.10
C PHE A 60 1.80 -1.66 5.85
N GLY A 61 1.45 -0.44 5.48
CA GLY A 61 2.40 0.67 5.46
C GLY A 61 1.98 1.79 6.39
N VAL A 62 2.83 2.81 6.49
CA VAL A 62 2.57 4.00 7.31
C VAL A 62 2.52 5.23 6.42
N VAL A 63 1.52 6.08 6.64
CA VAL A 63 1.37 7.34 5.91
C VAL A 63 2.49 8.29 6.35
N LYS A 64 3.32 8.72 5.40
CA LYS A 64 4.35 9.75 5.62
C LYS A 64 4.17 10.87 4.61
N LYS A 65 4.59 12.08 5.01
CA LYS A 65 4.71 13.21 4.08
C LYS A 65 5.92 12.97 3.19
N ILE A 66 5.78 13.23 1.89
CA ILE A 66 6.89 13.18 0.93
C ILE A 66 7.35 14.60 0.63
N GLU A 67 8.64 14.74 0.31
CA GLU A 67 9.26 16.06 0.05
C GLU A 67 8.72 16.69 -1.23
N VAL A 68 8.60 15.88 -2.29
CA VAL A 68 8.07 16.28 -3.58
C VAL A 68 6.70 15.62 -3.76
N PRO A 69 5.61 16.40 -3.89
CA PRO A 69 4.29 15.86 -4.15
C PRO A 69 4.27 15.04 -5.44
N ILE A 70 3.48 13.97 -5.44
CA ILE A 70 3.37 13.04 -6.57
C ILE A 70 1.97 13.06 -7.16
N THR A 71 1.86 12.73 -8.44
CA THR A 71 0.60 12.49 -9.14
C THR A 71 0.29 10.99 -9.26
N ALA A 72 -0.97 10.66 -9.57
CA ALA A 72 -1.38 9.27 -9.85
C ALA A 72 -0.61 8.64 -11.03
N LYS A 73 -0.27 9.43 -12.05
CA LYS A 73 0.52 8.97 -13.20
C LYS A 73 1.94 8.59 -12.82
N GLU A 74 2.63 9.41 -12.05
CA GLU A 74 3.99 9.10 -11.59
C GLU A 74 4.02 7.85 -10.71
N LEU A 75 3.02 7.69 -9.83
CA LEU A 75 2.87 6.44 -9.06
C LEU A 75 2.69 5.23 -9.99
N ALA A 76 1.82 5.35 -11.00
CA ALA A 76 1.57 4.30 -11.97
C ALA A 76 2.81 3.94 -12.78
N GLU A 77 3.58 4.94 -13.21
CA GLU A 77 4.84 4.73 -13.92
C GLU A 77 5.86 3.96 -13.06
N LEU A 78 5.96 4.27 -11.76
CA LEU A 78 6.83 3.53 -10.84
C LEU A 78 6.37 2.07 -10.67
N ASP A 79 5.07 1.82 -10.51
CA ASP A 79 4.53 0.46 -10.43
C ASP A 79 4.70 -0.32 -11.75
N TYR A 80 4.61 0.34 -12.89
CA TYR A 80 4.88 -0.30 -14.19
C TYR A 80 6.37 -0.60 -14.38
N LYS A 81 7.25 0.35 -14.09
CA LYS A 81 8.71 0.18 -14.19
C LYS A 81 9.20 -0.95 -13.29
N SER A 82 8.74 -1.01 -12.04
CA SER A 82 9.11 -2.10 -11.11
C SER A 82 8.67 -3.49 -11.61
N ARG A 83 7.66 -3.56 -12.49
CA ARG A 83 7.20 -4.81 -13.13
C ARG A 83 7.77 -5.04 -14.52
N LYS A 84 8.68 -4.17 -14.99
CA LYS A 84 9.19 -4.18 -16.37
C LYS A 84 8.05 -4.19 -17.41
N LYS A 85 6.98 -3.45 -17.14
CA LYS A 85 5.84 -3.28 -18.06
C LYS A 85 6.02 -2.04 -18.93
N ASP A 86 5.46 -2.10 -20.13
CA ASP A 86 5.39 -0.96 -21.04
C ASP A 86 4.46 0.13 -20.49
N LEU A 87 4.96 1.37 -20.45
CA LEU A 87 4.22 2.56 -20.01
C LEU A 87 3.13 2.98 -21.00
N SER A 88 3.22 2.57 -22.26
CA SER A 88 2.18 2.84 -23.28
C SER A 88 0.83 2.22 -22.93
N LEU A 89 0.84 1.21 -22.06
CA LEU A 89 -0.34 0.50 -21.56
C LEU A 89 -1.04 1.24 -20.40
N LEU A 90 -0.55 2.40 -19.99
CA LEU A 90 -1.22 3.25 -19.00
C LEU A 90 -2.38 4.00 -19.66
N THR A 91 -3.60 3.68 -19.23
CA THR A 91 -4.83 4.35 -19.65
C THR A 91 -5.38 5.25 -18.55
N GLU A 92 -6.19 6.23 -18.92
CA GLU A 92 -6.87 7.09 -17.94
C GLU A 92 -7.74 6.30 -16.96
N GLU A 93 -8.35 5.20 -17.41
CA GLU A 93 -9.13 4.30 -16.56
C GLU A 93 -8.26 3.66 -15.48
N LEU A 94 -7.06 3.18 -15.83
CA LEU A 94 -6.13 2.62 -14.86
C LEU A 94 -5.59 3.68 -13.90
N LEU A 95 -5.42 4.92 -14.34
CA LEU A 95 -4.98 6.03 -13.48
C LEU A 95 -5.97 6.31 -12.34
N LYS A 96 -7.26 6.03 -12.52
CA LYS A 96 -8.28 6.19 -11.47
C LYS A 96 -8.02 5.29 -10.27
N ASP A 97 -7.45 4.09 -10.47
CA ASP A 97 -7.10 3.18 -9.35
C ASP A 97 -5.97 3.77 -8.49
N TYR A 98 -4.96 4.35 -9.13
CA TYR A 98 -3.86 5.03 -8.43
C TYR A 98 -4.32 6.32 -7.75
N GLU A 99 -5.21 7.08 -8.40
CA GLU A 99 -5.81 8.28 -7.84
C GLU A 99 -6.66 7.94 -6.60
N TRP A 100 -7.51 6.92 -6.69
CA TRP A 100 -8.29 6.41 -5.56
C TRP A 100 -7.39 5.97 -4.40
N PHE A 101 -6.31 5.25 -4.68
CA PHE A 101 -5.35 4.84 -3.66
C PHE A 101 -4.72 6.05 -2.96
N LEU A 102 -4.22 7.01 -3.74
CA LEU A 102 -3.59 8.22 -3.21
C LEU A 102 -4.59 9.08 -2.44
N ASP A 103 -5.85 9.17 -2.87
CA ASP A 103 -6.93 9.82 -2.13
C ASP A 103 -7.14 9.17 -0.75
N LYS A 104 -7.18 7.84 -0.68
CA LYS A 104 -7.31 7.13 0.60
C LYS A 104 -6.12 7.41 1.50
N VAL A 105 -4.90 7.33 1.00
CA VAL A 105 -3.68 7.62 1.77
C VAL A 105 -3.68 9.08 2.25
N ASN A 106 -4.02 10.02 1.38
CA ASN A 106 -3.97 11.45 1.68
C ASN A 106 -5.13 11.95 2.54
N SER A 107 -6.20 11.18 2.67
CA SER A 107 -7.26 11.44 3.65
C SER A 107 -6.84 11.18 5.10
N GLN A 108 -5.76 10.44 5.33
CA GLN A 108 -5.33 10.04 6.67
C GLN A 108 -4.26 10.97 7.25
N PRO A 109 -4.21 11.15 8.58
CA PRO A 109 -3.10 11.85 9.24
C PRO A 109 -1.75 11.17 8.99
N LYS A 110 -0.66 11.96 9.08
CA LYS A 110 0.70 11.42 9.11
C LYS A 110 0.84 10.38 10.24
N HIS A 111 1.68 9.38 10.03
CA HIS A 111 1.93 8.27 10.95
C HIS A 111 0.75 7.31 11.13
N THR A 112 -0.29 7.41 10.30
CA THR A 112 -1.39 6.45 10.31
C THR A 112 -0.96 5.16 9.61
N PRO A 113 -0.99 3.99 10.29
CA PRO A 113 -0.79 2.72 9.62
C PRO A 113 -2.03 2.35 8.80
N MET A 114 -1.83 1.87 7.57
CA MET A 114 -2.90 1.48 6.65
C MET A 114 -2.65 0.07 6.10
N ALA A 115 -3.73 -0.69 5.98
CA ALA A 115 -3.78 -2.04 5.43
C ALA A 115 -4.73 -2.11 4.24
N VAL A 116 -4.65 -3.20 3.48
CA VAL A 116 -5.59 -3.49 2.39
C VAL A 116 -6.22 -4.86 2.59
N THR A 117 -7.55 -4.94 2.46
CA THR A 117 -8.32 -6.16 2.66
C THR A 117 -9.34 -6.36 1.53
N TRP A 118 -9.71 -7.62 1.28
CA TRP A 118 -10.84 -7.98 0.43
C TRP A 118 -12.12 -7.94 1.26
N LEU A 119 -13.03 -7.05 0.89
CA LEU A 119 -14.40 -7.04 1.41
C LEU A 119 -15.27 -7.91 0.50
N GLU A 120 -15.75 -9.03 1.01
CA GLU A 120 -16.76 -9.84 0.30
C GLU A 120 -18.15 -9.26 0.60
N ARG A 121 -18.84 -8.78 -0.43
CA ARG A 121 -20.28 -8.48 -0.38
C ARG A 121 -21.01 -9.67 -0.97
N ILE A 122 -21.94 -10.25 -0.22
CA ILE A 122 -22.61 -11.52 -0.59
C ILE A 122 -23.98 -11.26 -1.24
N PHE A 123 -24.55 -10.06 -1.06
CA PHE A 123 -25.90 -9.73 -1.55
C PHE A 123 -25.94 -8.33 -2.18
N PRO A 124 -26.62 -8.12 -3.32
CA PRO A 124 -27.40 -9.08 -4.12
C PRO A 124 -26.56 -9.99 -5.05
N LYS A 125 -25.25 -9.74 -5.19
CA LYS A 125 -24.29 -10.60 -5.91
C LYS A 125 -23.02 -10.75 -5.09
N LYS A 126 -22.32 -11.90 -5.24
CA LYS A 126 -21.03 -12.12 -4.59
C LYS A 126 -19.95 -11.29 -5.29
N GLU A 127 -19.54 -10.21 -4.66
CA GLU A 127 -18.53 -9.28 -5.15
C GLU A 127 -17.38 -9.18 -4.16
N LYS A 128 -16.15 -9.05 -4.68
CA LYS A 128 -14.96 -8.79 -3.88
C LYS A 128 -14.42 -7.41 -4.23
N GLU A 129 -14.39 -6.53 -3.25
CA GLU A 129 -13.83 -5.18 -3.39
C GLU A 129 -12.54 -5.07 -2.57
N LEU A 130 -11.52 -4.41 -3.13
CA LEU A 130 -10.34 -4.05 -2.35
C LEU A 130 -10.64 -2.81 -1.51
N ARG A 131 -10.36 -2.88 -0.22
CA ARG A 131 -10.52 -1.78 0.70
C ARG A 131 -9.20 -1.42 1.35
N VAL A 132 -8.72 -0.20 1.10
CA VAL A 132 -7.62 0.41 1.86
C VAL A 132 -8.19 1.11 3.08
N HIS A 133 -7.70 0.78 4.27
CA HIS A 133 -8.22 1.30 5.54
C HIS A 133 -7.14 1.43 6.60
N LYS A 134 -7.42 2.22 7.65
CA LYS A 134 -6.57 2.31 8.83
C LYS A 134 -6.44 0.93 9.51
N LYS A 135 -5.21 0.57 9.89
CA LYS A 135 -4.93 -0.60 10.74
C LYS A 135 -4.88 -0.18 12.20
N PHE A 136 -5.46 -0.98 13.08
CA PHE A 136 -5.47 -0.72 14.52
C PHE A 136 -4.58 -1.74 15.24
N PHE A 137 -3.81 -1.25 16.21
CA PHE A 137 -2.91 -2.07 17.03
C PHE A 137 -3.33 -1.91 18.49
N SER A 138 -4.09 -2.88 19.00
CA SER A 138 -4.55 -2.90 20.39
C SER A 138 -3.50 -3.44 21.36
N GLY A 139 -2.54 -4.22 20.89
CA GLY A 139 -1.49 -4.84 21.71
C GLY A 139 -0.22 -4.01 21.90
N LEU A 140 -0.09 -2.85 21.24
CA LEU A 140 1.09 -1.99 21.33
C LEU A 140 0.83 -0.78 22.24
N SER A 141 1.80 -0.49 23.10
CA SER A 141 1.93 0.74 23.89
C SER A 141 2.05 1.98 23.00
N LYS A 142 2.04 3.17 23.61
CA LYS A 142 2.20 4.42 22.87
C LYS A 142 3.63 4.58 22.36
N GLU A 143 4.59 4.15 23.17
CA GLU A 143 6.02 4.22 22.92
C GLU A 143 6.40 3.31 21.74
N GLU A 144 5.93 2.05 21.73
CA GLU A 144 6.16 1.13 20.61
C GLU A 144 5.53 1.64 19.31
N LYS A 145 4.32 2.22 19.37
CA LYS A 145 3.68 2.82 18.18
C LYS A 145 4.48 3.98 17.62
N LYS A 146 5.05 4.80 18.50
CA LYS A 146 5.90 5.93 18.11
C LYS A 146 7.17 5.41 17.44
N GLU A 147 7.82 4.43 18.04
CA GLU A 147 9.03 3.82 17.50
C GLU A 147 8.80 3.20 16.11
N LEU A 148 7.69 2.48 15.94
CA LEU A 148 7.37 1.81 14.69
C LEU A 148 6.86 2.75 13.59
N PHE A 149 6.06 3.76 13.93
CA PHE A 149 5.33 4.56 12.92
C PHE A 149 5.85 5.98 12.75
N GLU A 150 6.57 6.54 13.73
CA GLU A 150 7.07 7.91 13.68
C GLU A 150 8.50 8.01 13.17
N ASN A 151 9.35 7.06 13.54
CA ASN A 151 10.75 6.94 13.10
C ASN A 151 10.91 6.48 11.64
#